data_AF-A0A4P5VL67-F1
#
_entry.id   AF-A0A4P5VL67-F1
#
_cell.length_a   1.000
_cell.length_b   1.000
_cell.length_c   1.000
_cell.angle_alpha   90.00
_cell.angle_beta   90.00
_cell.angle_gamma   90.00
#
_symmetry.space_group_name_H-M   'P 1'
#
loop_
_entity.id
_entity.type
_entity.pdbx_description
1 polymer ?
#
loop_
_entity_poly.entity_id
_entity_poly.type
_entity_poly.pdbx_seq_one_letter_code
_entity_poly.pdbx_strand_id
1 'polypeptide(L)'
;MANHTLRIAQVAPETLPRGLAVVTRFAGPTNARGSRVIATCKRDSETTFRATVEYDHAGGLLEAHYSAALACLAKIEAQSDFFSFRFQAVASTADGYIFTTEAVCIHA
;
A
#
# COMPACT_ATOMS: atom_id res chain seq x y z
N MET A 1 27.39 -18.81 -32.74
CA MET A 1 27.27 -17.77 -31.70
C MET A 1 25.79 -17.46 -31.53
N ALA A 2 25.15 -18.02 -30.50
CA ALA A 2 23.71 -17.88 -30.29
C ALA A 2 23.41 -16.47 -29.76
N ASN A 3 22.71 -15.69 -30.56
CA ASN A 3 22.28 -14.35 -30.22
C ASN A 3 21.06 -14.47 -29.28
N HIS A 4 21.31 -14.54 -27.98
CA HIS A 4 20.26 -14.49 -26.97
C HIS A 4 19.74 -13.05 -26.87
N THR A 5 18.80 -12.70 -27.74
CA THR A 5 17.97 -11.52 -27.57
C THR A 5 17.13 -11.71 -26.31
N LEU A 6 17.58 -11.14 -25.19
CA LEU A 6 16.78 -10.95 -23.99
C LEU A 6 15.54 -10.16 -24.38
N ARG A 7 14.40 -10.86 -24.52
CA ARG A 7 13.11 -10.21 -24.63
C ARG A 7 12.85 -9.55 -23.28
N ILE A 8 13.12 -8.25 -23.21
CA ILE A 8 12.53 -7.37 -22.20
C ILE A 8 11.04 -7.65 -22.31
N ALA A 9 10.49 -8.37 -21.34
CA ALA A 9 9.05 -8.50 -21.23
C ALA A 9 8.56 -7.09 -20.93
N GLN A 10 8.18 -6.35 -21.98
CA GLN A 10 7.30 -5.21 -21.85
C GLN A 10 6.03 -5.79 -21.21
N VAL A 11 5.98 -5.75 -19.88
CA VAL A 11 4.76 -5.98 -19.13
C VAL A 11 3.78 -4.97 -19.72
N ALA A 12 2.77 -5.49 -20.42
CA ALA A 12 1.78 -4.66 -21.08
C ALA A 12 1.26 -3.62 -20.06
N PRO A 13 1.06 -2.35 -20.45
CA PRO A 13 0.54 -1.33 -19.53
C PRO A 13 -0.86 -1.67 -18.96
N GLU A 14 -1.47 -2.75 -19.46
CA GLU A 14 -2.76 -3.31 -19.07
C GLU A 14 -2.65 -4.29 -17.88
N THR A 15 -1.44 -4.76 -17.52
CA THR A 15 -1.21 -5.71 -16.41
C THR A 15 -0.53 -5.10 -15.19
N LEU A 16 -0.14 -3.82 -15.22
CA LEU A 16 0.18 -3.11 -13.98
C LEU A 16 -1.11 -3.00 -13.15
N PRO A 17 -1.14 -3.44 -11.88
CA PRO A 17 -2.32 -3.28 -11.04
C PRO A 17 -2.60 -1.77 -10.93
N ARG A 18 -3.60 -1.30 -11.67
CA ARG A 18 -4.01 0.11 -11.63
C ARG A 18 -4.42 0.43 -10.20
N GLY A 19 -3.66 1.33 -9.57
CA GLY A 19 -4.16 2.14 -8.47
C GLY A 19 -4.70 1.35 -7.28
N LEU A 20 -3.94 0.43 -6.67
CA LEU A 20 -4.41 -0.20 -5.43
C LEU A 20 -4.76 0.88 -4.41
N ALA A 21 -5.93 0.75 -3.79
CA ALA A 21 -6.38 1.66 -2.76
C ALA A 21 -6.12 1.05 -1.38
N VAL A 22 -5.31 1.74 -0.58
CA VAL A 22 -5.08 1.41 0.82
C VAL A 22 -5.99 2.29 1.66
N VAL A 23 -6.96 1.66 2.31
CA VAL A 23 -7.88 2.33 3.22
C VAL A 23 -7.39 2.13 4.64
N THR A 24 -7.26 3.22 5.38
CA THR A 24 -6.82 3.21 6.76
C THR A 24 -7.92 3.67 7.68
N ARG A 25 -8.01 3.07 8.87
CA ARG A 25 -8.99 3.43 9.89
C ARG A 25 -8.47 3.17 11.29
N PHE A 26 -8.98 3.90 12.28
CA PHE A 26 -8.73 3.55 13.68
C PHE A 26 -9.42 2.23 14.06
N ALA A 27 -8.76 1.50 14.94
CA ALA A 27 -9.27 0.33 15.62
C ALA A 27 -9.27 0.62 17.12
N GLY A 28 -10.46 1.03 17.60
CA GLY A 28 -10.66 1.57 18.95
C GLY A 28 -11.15 3.02 18.90
N PRO A 29 -11.27 3.68 20.07
CA PRO A 29 -11.69 5.08 20.13
C PRO A 29 -10.72 5.97 19.34
N THR A 30 -11.23 6.77 18.41
CA THR A 30 -10.41 7.65 17.58
C THR A 30 -9.51 8.52 18.46
N ASN A 31 -8.20 8.53 18.17
CA ASN A 31 -7.21 9.38 18.85
C ASN A 31 -7.05 9.14 20.37
N ALA A 32 -7.27 7.92 20.88
CA ALA A 32 -7.07 7.57 22.29
C ALA A 32 -5.79 6.75 22.55
N ARG A 33 -5.21 6.86 23.75
CA ARG A 33 -4.00 6.10 24.15
C ARG A 33 -4.24 4.59 24.06
N GLY A 34 -3.42 3.91 23.26
CA GLY A 34 -3.55 2.49 22.98
C GLY A 34 -4.43 2.17 21.76
N SER A 35 -4.87 3.18 21.00
CA SER A 35 -5.52 2.97 19.71
C SER A 35 -4.56 2.35 18.70
N ARG A 36 -5.13 1.72 17.69
CA ARG A 36 -4.35 1.17 16.57
C ARG A 36 -4.90 1.71 15.27
N VAL A 37 -4.06 1.80 14.26
CA VAL A 37 -4.48 2.11 12.90
C VAL A 37 -4.38 0.83 12.07
N ILE A 38 -5.48 0.46 11.42
CA ILE A 38 -5.54 -0.67 10.49
C ILE A 38 -5.54 -0.13 9.08
N ALA A 39 -4.59 -0.57 8.28
CA ALA A 39 -4.57 -0.41 6.84
C ALA A 39 -5.06 -1.68 6.16
N THR A 40 -5.94 -1.53 5.17
CA THR A 40 -6.46 -2.63 4.36
C THR A 40 -6.32 -2.28 2.88
N CYS A 41 -5.81 -3.23 2.11
CA CYS A 41 -5.71 -3.13 0.66
C CYS A 41 -6.32 -4.37 0.03
N LYS A 42 -7.25 -4.20 -0.90
CA LYS A 42 -7.85 -5.29 -1.65
C LYS A 42 -7.22 -5.32 -3.04
N ARG A 43 -6.54 -6.42 -3.38
CA ARG A 43 -5.91 -6.58 -4.71
C ARG A 43 -6.90 -7.12 -5.73
N ASP A 44 -7.69 -8.11 -5.32
CA ASP A 44 -8.71 -8.76 -6.12
C ASP A 44 -9.83 -9.28 -5.20
N SER A 45 -10.81 -10.01 -5.75
CA SER A 45 -11.95 -10.53 -4.99
C SER A 45 -11.56 -11.50 -3.86
N GLU A 46 -10.40 -12.15 -3.95
CA GLU A 46 -9.96 -13.23 -3.06
C GLU A 46 -8.82 -12.78 -2.13
N THR A 47 -8.04 -11.78 -2.55
CA THR A 47 -6.81 -11.36 -1.87
C THR A 47 -6.99 -10.01 -1.19
N THR A 48 -6.94 -10.03 0.14
CA THR A 48 -6.96 -8.82 0.98
C THR A 48 -5.73 -8.79 1.89
N PHE A 49 -4.97 -7.69 1.80
CA PHE A 49 -3.85 -7.41 2.67
C PHE A 49 -4.29 -6.52 3.82
N ARG A 50 -3.75 -6.78 5.01
CA ARG A 50 -4.00 -5.97 6.21
C ARG A 50 -2.72 -5.76 6.99
N ALA A 51 -2.54 -4.55 7.50
CA ALA A 51 -1.53 -4.22 8.49
C ALA A 51 -2.14 -3.43 9.63
N THR A 52 -1.64 -3.65 10.83
CA THR A 52 -2.06 -2.94 12.03
C THR A 52 -0.82 -2.35 12.66
N VAL A 53 -0.84 -1.05 12.92
CA VAL A 53 0.22 -0.34 13.63
C VAL A 53 -0.37 0.29 14.88
N GLU A 54 0.45 0.42 15.92
CA GLU A 54 0.06 1.15 17.11
C GLU A 54 0.00 2.65 16.80
N TYR A 55 -1.01 3.32 17.34
CA TYR A 55 -1.10 4.76 17.22
C TYR A 55 -0.12 5.41 18.19
N ASP A 56 0.93 6.01 17.66
CA ASP A 56 1.81 6.88 18.44
C ASP A 56 1.23 8.29 18.48
N HIS A 57 0.90 8.74 19.69
CA HIS A 57 0.35 10.08 19.94
C HIS A 57 1.39 11.19 19.79
N ALA A 58 2.68 10.85 19.78
CA ALA A 58 3.73 11.81 19.48
C ALA A 58 3.74 12.18 18.00
N GLY A 59 3.29 11.27 17.13
CA GLY A 59 3.12 11.49 15.69
C GLY A 59 1.75 12.08 15.36
N GLY A 60 1.67 12.83 14.27
CA GLY A 60 0.40 13.35 13.78
C GLY A 60 -0.55 12.23 13.32
N LEU A 61 -1.87 12.51 13.30
CA LEU A 61 -2.88 11.56 12.79
C LEU A 61 -2.49 11.04 11.39
N LEU A 62 -2.15 11.94 10.47
CA LEU A 62 -1.77 11.57 9.11
C LEU A 62 -0.55 10.64 9.08
N GLU A 63 0.44 10.87 9.95
CA GLU A 63 1.67 10.07 10.00
C GLU A 63 1.39 8.63 10.47
N ALA A 64 0.48 8.47 11.44
CA ALA A 64 0.05 7.15 11.89
C ALA A 64 -0.74 6.39 10.81
N HIS A 65 -1.60 7.09 10.07
CA HIS A 65 -2.30 6.50 8.93
C HIS A 65 -1.33 6.15 7.79
N TYR A 66 -0.35 7.00 7.53
CA TYR A 66 0.68 6.77 6.53
C TYR A 66 1.57 5.57 6.90
N SER A 67 1.99 5.43 8.16
CA SER A 67 2.79 4.29 8.61
C SER A 67 2.03 2.97 8.52
N ALA A 68 0.73 2.97 8.83
CA ALA A 68 -0.15 1.82 8.62
C ALA A 68 -0.20 1.42 7.14
N ALA A 69 -0.36 2.41 6.26
CA ALA A 69 -0.45 2.20 4.83
C ALA A 69 0.86 1.63 4.26
N LEU A 70 2.01 2.16 4.69
CA LEU A 70 3.33 1.62 4.38
C LEU A 70 3.49 0.16 4.81
N ALA A 71 3.10 -0.15 6.05
CA ALA A 71 3.17 -1.53 6.55
C ALA A 71 2.27 -2.50 5.76
N CYS A 72 1.13 -2.01 5.24
CA CYS A 72 0.27 -2.82 4.37
C CYS A 72 0.90 -3.04 2.99
N LEU A 73 1.55 -2.02 2.43
CA LEU A 73 2.21 -2.11 1.13
C LEU A 73 3.47 -2.96 1.16
N ALA A 74 4.27 -2.90 2.23
CA ALA A 74 5.43 -3.77 2.40
C ALA A 74 5.06 -5.26 2.31
N LYS A 75 3.85 -5.64 2.73
CA LYS A 75 3.33 -7.02 2.57
C LYS A 75 2.98 -7.36 1.13
N ILE A 76 2.56 -6.36 0.34
CA ILE A 76 2.25 -6.51 -1.08
C ILE A 76 3.55 -6.59 -1.89
N GLU A 77 4.51 -5.71 -1.60
CA GLU A 77 5.84 -5.72 -2.22
C GLU A 77 6.61 -7.00 -1.89
N ALA A 78 6.50 -7.53 -0.66
CA ALA A 78 7.09 -8.82 -0.32
C ALA A 78 6.55 -10.02 -1.12
N GLN A 79 5.42 -9.84 -1.83
CA GLN A 79 4.87 -10.84 -2.75
C GLN A 79 5.22 -10.56 -4.23
N SER A 80 5.98 -9.50 -4.52
CA SER A 80 6.30 -9.10 -5.88
C SER A 80 7.76 -8.66 -6.02
N ASP A 81 8.52 -9.40 -6.83
CA ASP A 81 9.93 -9.06 -7.12
C ASP A 81 10.10 -7.95 -8.17
N PHE A 82 9.00 -7.47 -8.77
CA PHE A 82 9.04 -6.66 -9.99
C PHE A 82 8.48 -5.24 -9.84
N PHE A 83 7.73 -4.98 -8.77
CA PHE A 83 7.02 -3.71 -8.59
C PHE A 83 7.33 -3.11 -7.22
N SER A 84 7.52 -1.80 -7.20
CA SER A 84 7.38 -1.00 -5.97
C SER A 84 6.23 -0.02 -6.13
N PHE A 85 5.69 0.44 -5.00
CA PHE A 85 4.51 1.29 -5.00
C PHE A 85 4.82 2.70 -4.47
N ARG A 86 4.35 3.71 -5.20
CA ARG A 86 4.37 5.11 -4.74
C ARG A 86 3.03 5.50 -4.16
N PHE A 87 3.04 6.30 -3.09
CA PHE A 87 1.84 6.79 -2.44
C PHE A 87 1.42 8.16 -2.95
N GLN A 88 0.10 8.33 -3.09
CA GLN A 88 -0.53 9.63 -3.05
C GLN A 88 -1.72 9.57 -2.09
N ALA A 89 -1.75 10.45 -1.08
CA ALA A 89 -2.92 10.63 -0.25
C ALA A 89 -4.02 11.28 -1.10
N VAL A 90 -5.18 10.65 -1.19
CA VAL A 90 -6.25 11.09 -2.11
C VAL A 90 -7.42 11.69 -1.36
N ALA A 91 -7.76 11.14 -0.20
CA ALA A 91 -8.89 11.62 0.57
C ALA A 91 -8.71 11.32 2.06
N SER A 92 -9.20 12.23 2.89
CA SER A 92 -9.53 11.96 4.28
C SER A 92 -11.01 11.59 4.40
N THR A 93 -11.32 10.70 5.33
CA THR A 93 -12.67 10.36 5.74
C THR A 93 -12.83 10.69 7.23
N ALA A 94 -14.04 10.63 7.76
CA ALA A 94 -14.28 10.87 9.19
C ALA A 94 -13.48 9.91 10.10
N ASP A 95 -13.15 8.71 9.60
CA ASP A 95 -12.54 7.62 10.37
C ASP A 95 -11.11 7.27 9.92
N GLY A 96 -10.55 7.96 8.92
CA GLY A 96 -9.19 7.73 8.45
C GLY A 96 -8.85 8.31 7.08
N TYR A 97 -8.00 7.60 6.32
CA TYR A 97 -7.46 8.09 5.05
C TYR A 97 -7.46 7.01 3.97
N ILE A 98 -7.63 7.44 2.73
CA ILE A 98 -7.48 6.62 1.53
C ILE A 98 -6.22 7.07 0.81
N PHE A 99 -5.32 6.12 0.60
CA PHE A 99 -4.12 6.30 -0.19
C PHE A 99 -4.25 5.50 -1.49
N THR A 100 -3.98 6.13 -2.62
CA THR A 100 -3.85 5.41 -3.89
C THR A 100 -2.39 5.14 -4.15
N THR A 101 -2.11 3.97 -4.70
CA THR A 101 -0.76 3.56 -5.00
C THR A 101 -0.54 3.45 -6.49
N GLU A 102 0.57 3.97 -6.99
CA GLU A 102 0.99 3.73 -8.37
C GLU A 102 2.09 2.66 -8.39
N ALA A 103 1.87 1.58 -9.13
CA ALA A 103 2.86 0.54 -9.31
C ALA A 103 3.94 1.02 -10.29
N VAL A 104 5.18 0.98 -9.85
CA VAL A 104 6.36 1.34 -10.63
C VAL A 104 7.18 0.08 -10.86
N CYS A 105 7.39 -0.28 -12.13
CA CYS A 105 8.28 -1.38 -12.49
C CYS A 105 9.71 -1.05 -12.05
N ILE A 106 10.33 -1.94 -11.29
CA ILE A 106 11.76 -1.88 -11.02
C ILE A 106 12.42 -2.82 -12.04
N HIS A 107 13.06 -2.25 -13.06
CA HIS A 107 14.01 -3.02 -13.86
C HIS A 107 15.33 -3.06 -13.08
N ALA A 108 15.70 -4.26 -12.62
CA ALA A 108 17.06 -4.55 -12.16
C ALA A 108 17.98 -4.77 -13.37
#